data_AF-A0A1V5YHX3-F1
#
_entry.id   AF-A0A1V5YHX3-F1
#
_cell.length_a   1.000
_cell.length_b   1.000
_cell.length_c   1.000
_cell.angle_alpha   90.00
_cell.angle_beta   90.00
_cell.angle_gamma   90.00
#
_symmetry.space_group_name_H-M   'P 1'
#
loop_
_entity.id
_entity.type
_entity.pdbx_description
1 polymer ?
#
loop_
_entity_poly.entity_id
_entity_poly.type
_entity_poly.pdbx_seq_one_letter_code
_entity_poly.pdbx_strand_id
1 'polypeptide(L)'
;MVELAERPRPIDYAPPSVKKDKTQRFLEASYMHKYNGKYYYSYTNYKNNEHQGFYAIGDSPYGPFEWKGAFAPCPEGAQFHHSLVEFKGQWYCFYHINTSEELRNKLGLDWNGFRRIACFDRLYYDDDGTIKVLSYTKE
;
A
#
# COMPACT_ATOMS: atom_id res chain seq x y z
N MET A 1 0.47 20.92 27.14
CA MET A 1 -0.46 20.52 26.06
C MET A 1 0.40 20.19 24.86
N VAL A 2 0.29 19.00 24.29
CA VAL A 2 1.03 18.65 23.05
C VAL A 2 0.11 19.01 21.90
N GLU A 3 0.56 19.91 21.04
CA GLU A 3 -0.15 20.29 19.82
C GLU A 3 0.64 19.80 18.60
N LEU A 4 -0.05 19.71 17.46
CA LEU A 4 0.62 19.44 16.19
C LEU A 4 1.45 20.66 15.79
N ALA A 5 2.64 20.42 15.24
CA ALA A 5 3.51 21.49 14.73
C ALA A 5 2.86 22.29 13.59
N GLU A 6 1.83 21.74 12.94
CA GLU A 6 1.05 22.40 11.90
C GLU A 6 -0.35 21.82 11.78
N ARG A 7 -1.21 22.50 11.02
CA ARG A 7 -2.53 21.95 10.65
C ARG A 7 -2.37 20.76 9.71
N PRO A 8 -3.18 19.69 9.87
CA PRO A 8 -3.20 18.59 8.91
C PRO A 8 -3.47 19.09 7.48
N ARG A 9 -2.71 18.56 6.53
CA ARG A 9 -2.83 18.87 5.10
C ARG A 9 -3.47 17.68 4.37
N PRO A 10 -4.34 17.91 3.38
CA PRO A 10 -4.85 16.83 2.54
C PRO A 10 -3.69 16.22 1.75
N ILE A 11 -3.64 14.89 1.75
CA ILE A 11 -2.68 14.13 0.96
C ILE A 11 -3.31 13.85 -0.40
N ASP A 12 -2.73 14.43 -1.46
CA ASP A 12 -3.35 14.36 -2.79
C ASP A 12 -2.30 14.52 -3.91
N TYR A 13 -1.44 13.52 -4.04
CA TYR A 13 -0.29 13.53 -4.96
C TYR A 13 -0.57 13.01 -6.37
N ALA A 14 -1.71 12.36 -6.59
CA ALA A 14 -2.12 11.92 -7.92
C ALA A 14 -2.24 13.11 -8.90
N PRO A 15 -2.02 12.95 -10.22
CA PRO A 15 -2.22 14.04 -11.17
C PRO A 15 -3.72 14.38 -11.35
N PRO A 16 -4.09 15.59 -11.80
CA PRO A 16 -5.50 15.99 -11.96
C PRO A 16 -6.35 15.04 -12.81
N SER A 17 -5.76 14.40 -13.84
CA SER A 17 -6.43 13.40 -14.68
C SER A 17 -6.92 12.19 -13.87
N VAL A 18 -6.15 11.78 -12.87
CA VAL A 18 -6.47 10.69 -11.93
C VAL A 18 -7.52 11.16 -10.93
N LYS A 19 -7.39 12.37 -10.35
CA LYS A 19 -8.32 12.89 -9.33
C LYS A 19 -9.75 13.17 -9.82
N LYS A 20 -9.93 13.39 -11.13
CA LYS A 20 -11.26 13.54 -11.77
C LYS A 20 -12.11 12.29 -11.55
N ASP A 21 -11.45 11.14 -11.48
CA ASP A 21 -12.06 9.89 -11.07
C ASP A 21 -12.03 9.81 -9.54
N LYS A 22 -13.21 9.89 -8.90
CA LYS A 22 -13.32 9.79 -7.43
C LYS A 22 -12.75 8.49 -6.89
N THR A 23 -12.72 7.45 -7.73
CA THR A 23 -12.20 6.12 -7.42
C THR A 23 -10.68 6.07 -7.39
N GLN A 24 -10.00 7.15 -7.80
CA GLN A 24 -8.53 7.21 -7.80
C GLN A 24 -7.95 8.24 -6.81
N ARG A 25 -8.68 8.59 -5.75
CA ARG A 25 -8.21 9.48 -4.66
C ARG A 25 -7.57 8.70 -3.53
N PHE A 26 -6.77 9.37 -2.70
CA PHE A 26 -6.34 8.78 -1.43
C PHE A 26 -7.56 8.25 -0.65
N LEU A 27 -7.49 6.99 -0.22
CA LEU A 27 -8.52 6.34 0.60
C LEU A 27 -8.03 6.11 2.03
N GLU A 28 -7.01 5.26 2.20
CA GLU A 28 -6.48 4.87 3.52
C GLU A 28 -5.06 4.26 3.41
N ALA A 29 -4.60 3.62 4.48
CA ALA A 29 -3.35 2.85 4.53
C ALA A 29 -2.08 3.65 4.21
N SER A 30 -1.99 4.89 4.71
CA SER A 30 -0.79 5.73 4.59
C SER A 30 0.44 5.01 5.15
N TYR A 31 1.48 4.90 4.32
CA TYR A 31 2.77 4.39 4.75
C TYR A 31 3.92 5.15 4.10
N MET A 32 4.84 5.64 4.93
CA MET A 32 6.05 6.34 4.50
C MET A 32 7.27 5.45 4.75
N HIS A 33 8.12 5.29 3.74
CA HIS A 33 9.45 4.73 3.91
C HIS A 33 10.49 5.55 3.16
N LYS A 34 11.77 5.33 3.48
CA LYS A 34 12.89 5.99 2.82
C LYS A 34 13.74 4.94 2.11
N TYR A 35 14.01 5.15 0.82
CA TYR A 35 14.86 4.28 0.01
C TYR A 35 15.80 5.14 -0.83
N ASN A 36 17.09 4.81 -0.81
CA ASN A 36 18.16 5.53 -1.53
C ASN A 36 18.09 7.07 -1.41
N GLY A 37 17.88 7.57 -0.19
CA GLY A 37 17.80 9.01 0.08
C GLY A 37 16.45 9.68 -0.21
N LYS A 38 15.55 9.02 -0.95
CA LYS A 38 14.22 9.54 -1.33
C LYS A 38 13.13 9.04 -0.38
N TYR A 39 12.04 9.80 -0.28
CA TYR A 39 10.85 9.46 0.51
C TYR A 39 9.77 8.88 -0.39
N TYR A 40 9.20 7.76 0.03
CA TYR A 40 8.18 7.02 -0.69
C TYR A 40 6.91 7.02 0.15
N TYR A 41 5.91 7.74 -0.34
CA TYR A 41 4.59 7.75 0.26
C TYR A 41 3.69 6.78 -0.50
N SER A 42 3.20 5.76 0.19
CA SER A 42 2.33 4.72 -0.36
C SER A 42 1.00 4.68 0.38
N TYR A 43 -0.04 4.29 -0.34
CA TYR A 43 -1.42 4.34 0.15
C TYR A 43 -2.33 3.41 -0.66
N THR A 44 -3.53 3.16 -0.15
CA THR A 44 -4.56 2.40 -0.84
C THR A 44 -5.56 3.32 -1.52
N ASN A 45 -6.05 2.85 -2.65
CA ASN A 45 -7.02 3.53 -3.49
C ASN A 45 -7.97 2.48 -4.10
N TYR A 46 -9.13 2.91 -4.63
CA TYR A 46 -10.18 2.00 -5.10
C TYR A 46 -10.38 2.10 -6.62
N LYS A 47 -9.45 1.60 -7.44
CA LYS A 47 -9.54 1.75 -8.90
C LYS A 47 -10.24 0.53 -9.53
N ASN A 48 -11.10 0.74 -10.53
CA ASN A 48 -11.79 -0.33 -11.27
C ASN A 48 -12.58 -1.32 -10.38
N ASN A 49 -13.16 -0.84 -9.29
CA ASN A 49 -13.81 -1.67 -8.25
C ASN A 49 -12.87 -2.60 -7.45
N GLU A 50 -11.58 -2.30 -7.42
CA GLU A 50 -10.58 -3.07 -6.67
C GLU A 50 -9.70 -2.16 -5.79
N HIS A 51 -9.35 -2.64 -4.59
CA HIS A 51 -8.46 -1.92 -3.67
C HIS A 51 -6.99 -2.20 -4.01
N GLN A 52 -6.31 -1.25 -4.63
CA GLN A 52 -4.93 -1.39 -5.08
C GLN A 52 -3.99 -0.46 -4.30
N GLY A 53 -2.71 -0.82 -4.22
CA GLY A 53 -1.66 -0.02 -3.63
C GLY A 53 -1.02 0.94 -4.64
N PHE A 54 -0.96 2.22 -4.29
CA PHE A 54 -0.36 3.30 -5.07
C PHE A 54 0.78 3.97 -4.31
N TYR A 55 1.68 4.63 -5.02
CA TYR A 55 2.79 5.33 -4.39
C TYR A 55 3.26 6.56 -5.16
N ALA A 56 4.00 7.40 -4.45
CA ALA A 56 4.62 8.61 -4.96
C ALA A 56 6.00 8.81 -4.29
N ILE A 57 6.93 9.45 -5.00
CA ILE A 57 8.33 9.65 -4.58
C ILE A 57 8.62 11.14 -4.42
N GLY A 58 9.32 11.52 -3.36
CA GLY A 58 9.71 12.91 -3.10
C GLY A 58 11.09 13.04 -2.45
N ASP A 59 11.63 14.25 -2.47
CA ASP A 59 12.93 14.60 -1.85
C ASP A 59 12.81 14.98 -0.37
N SER A 60 11.59 15.19 0.10
CA SER A 60 11.28 15.64 1.46
C SER A 60 10.11 14.83 2.01
N PRO A 61 10.07 14.56 3.33
CA PRO A 61 8.90 13.92 3.94
C PRO A 61 7.64 14.79 3.83
N TYR A 62 7.80 16.09 3.55
CA TYR A 62 6.70 17.04 3.31
C TYR A 62 6.28 17.15 1.83
N GLY A 63 6.97 16.46 0.92
CA GLY A 63 6.78 16.58 -0.52
C GLY A 63 7.43 17.85 -1.13
N PRO A 64 7.07 18.22 -2.37
CA PRO A 64 6.05 17.55 -3.20
C PRO A 64 6.45 16.11 -3.56
N PHE A 65 5.45 15.26 -3.79
CA PHE A 65 5.66 13.90 -4.26
C PHE A 65 5.21 13.77 -5.72
N GLU A 66 6.02 13.08 -6.52
CA GLU A 66 5.70 12.68 -7.88
C GLU A 66 5.03 11.31 -7.87
N TRP A 67 3.79 11.23 -8.34
CA TRP A 67 3.01 9.99 -8.36
C TRP A 67 3.53 9.00 -9.41
N LYS A 68 3.75 7.75 -9.00
CA LYS A 68 4.33 6.69 -9.84
C LYS A 68 3.34 5.59 -10.23
N GLY A 69 2.09 5.67 -9.77
CA GLY A 69 1.05 4.72 -10.12
C GLY A 69 0.87 3.59 -9.13
N ALA A 70 0.25 2.52 -9.58
CA ALA A 70 0.00 1.32 -8.78
C ALA A 70 1.27 0.47 -8.72
N PHE A 71 1.56 -0.09 -7.55
CA PHE A 71 2.64 -1.05 -7.35
C PHE A 71 2.15 -2.38 -6.74
N ALA A 72 0.94 -2.41 -6.17
CA ALA A 72 0.38 -3.62 -5.60
C ALA A 72 -1.05 -3.86 -6.12
N PRO A 73 -1.33 -5.03 -6.72
CA PRO A 73 -2.70 -5.41 -7.09
C PRO A 73 -3.55 -5.66 -5.84
N CYS A 74 -4.87 -5.76 -6.01
CA CYS A 74 -5.77 -6.06 -4.89
C CYS A 74 -5.45 -7.45 -4.31
N PRO A 75 -5.22 -7.56 -2.99
CA PRO A 75 -4.97 -8.86 -2.37
C PRO A 75 -6.25 -9.70 -2.32
N GLU A 76 -6.09 -11.01 -2.14
CA GLU A 76 -7.21 -11.96 -2.20
C GLU A 76 -8.29 -11.63 -1.15
N GLY A 77 -9.46 -11.23 -1.65
CA GLY A 77 -10.67 -11.02 -0.85
C GLY A 77 -10.62 -9.90 0.19
N ALA A 78 -9.60 -9.03 0.16
CA ALA A 78 -9.42 -7.95 1.13
C ALA A 78 -8.92 -6.66 0.46
N GLN A 79 -9.08 -5.53 1.17
CA GLN A 79 -8.43 -4.29 0.78
C GLN A 79 -6.91 -4.39 0.94
N PHE A 80 -6.16 -3.64 0.13
CA PHE A 80 -4.74 -3.48 0.38
C PHE A 80 -4.51 -2.62 1.63
N HIS A 81 -3.74 -3.11 2.59
CA HIS A 81 -3.23 -2.32 3.72
C HIS A 81 -1.89 -2.89 4.09
N HIS A 82 -0.86 -2.05 4.16
CA HIS A 82 0.50 -2.54 4.06
C HIS A 82 1.52 -1.77 4.89
N SER A 83 2.71 -2.34 4.94
CA SER A 83 3.94 -1.68 5.36
C SER A 83 5.11 -2.17 4.49
N LEU A 84 6.04 -1.28 4.17
CA LEU A 84 7.21 -1.57 3.34
C LEU A 84 8.46 -1.44 4.20
N VAL A 85 9.12 -2.56 4.48
CA VAL A 85 10.18 -2.64 5.50
C VAL A 85 11.41 -3.32 4.95
N GLU A 86 12.57 -2.72 5.18
CA GLU A 86 13.86 -3.38 4.96
C GLU A 86 14.23 -4.24 6.17
N PHE A 87 14.57 -5.49 5.92
CA PHE A 87 15.12 -6.39 6.93
C PHE A 87 16.27 -7.20 6.35
N LYS A 88 17.45 -7.10 6.98
CA LYS A 88 18.69 -7.80 6.57
C LYS A 88 19.05 -7.56 5.10
N GLY A 89 18.94 -6.32 4.62
CA GLY A 89 19.29 -5.93 3.25
C GLY A 89 18.29 -6.36 2.16
N GLN A 90 17.08 -6.77 2.55
CA GLN A 90 16.00 -7.13 1.65
C GLN A 90 14.73 -6.37 2.03
N TRP A 91 14.02 -5.87 1.03
CA TRP A 91 12.75 -5.19 1.25
C TRP A 91 11.58 -6.17 1.20
N TYR A 92 10.60 -5.91 2.03
CA TYR A 92 9.39 -6.72 2.13
C TYR A 92 8.17 -5.81 2.13
N CYS A 93 7.13 -6.24 1.42
CA CYS A 93 5.78 -5.71 1.58
C CYS A 93 5.05 -6.65 2.55
N PHE A 94 4.76 -6.17 3.75
CA PHE A 94 3.81 -6.84 4.65
C PHE A 94 2.41 -6.31 4.35
N TYR A 95 1.44 -7.21 4.19
CA TYR A 95 0.07 -6.85 3.85
C TYR A 95 -0.90 -7.87 4.46
N HIS A 96 -2.19 -7.81 4.10
CA HIS A 96 -3.15 -8.82 4.51
C HIS A 96 -4.02 -9.35 3.36
N ILE A 97 -4.46 -10.60 3.51
CA ILE A 97 -5.50 -11.23 2.69
C ILE A 97 -6.72 -11.57 3.57
N ASN A 98 -7.83 -11.90 2.94
CA ASN A 98 -8.97 -12.49 3.65
C ASN A 98 -8.72 -13.98 3.92
N THR A 99 -9.35 -14.51 4.97
CA THR A 99 -9.28 -15.94 5.27
C THR A 99 -10.02 -16.71 4.19
N SER A 100 -9.31 -17.54 3.42
CA SER A 100 -9.91 -18.37 2.36
C SER A 100 -10.95 -19.34 2.90
N GLU A 101 -11.90 -19.77 2.06
CA GLU A 101 -12.92 -20.75 2.47
C GLU A 101 -12.30 -22.06 2.93
N GLU A 102 -11.28 -22.54 2.20
CA GLU A 102 -10.52 -23.73 2.57
C GLU A 102 -9.96 -23.63 3.99
N LEU A 103 -9.34 -22.50 4.34
CA LEU A 103 -8.76 -22.30 5.66
C LEU A 103 -9.83 -22.14 6.74
N ARG A 104 -10.96 -21.48 6.43
CA ARG A 104 -12.10 -21.40 7.36
C ARG A 104 -12.63 -22.80 7.69
N ASN A 105 -12.83 -23.64 6.68
CA ASN A 105 -13.30 -25.01 6.85
C ASN A 105 -12.31 -25.84 7.67
N LYS A 106 -11.01 -25.74 7.38
CA LYS A 106 -9.96 -26.43 8.13
C LYS A 106 -9.89 -26.02 9.61
N LEU A 107 -10.23 -24.77 9.92
CA LEU A 107 -10.21 -24.22 11.27
C LEU A 107 -11.58 -24.34 12.00
N GLY A 108 -12.60 -24.93 11.38
CA GLY A 108 -13.94 -25.05 11.97
C GLY A 108 -14.61 -23.70 12.22
N LEU A 109 -14.42 -22.73 11.30
CA LEU A 109 -14.95 -21.38 11.42
C LEU A 109 -16.28 -21.24 10.65
N ASP A 110 -17.39 -21.20 11.38
CA ASP A 110 -18.75 -21.09 10.82
C ASP A 110 -19.15 -19.68 10.32
N TRP A 111 -18.26 -18.69 10.47
CA TRP A 111 -18.58 -17.28 10.20
C TRP A 111 -18.00 -16.76 8.89
N ASN A 112 -18.80 -15.95 8.18
CA ASN A 112 -18.46 -15.44 6.86
C ASN A 112 -18.08 -13.95 6.90
N GLY A 113 -16.80 -13.67 6.58
CA GLY A 113 -16.30 -12.39 6.08
C GLY A 113 -15.69 -11.46 7.12
N PHE A 114 -14.46 -10.97 6.89
CA PHE A 114 -13.69 -9.96 7.65
C PHE A 114 -12.57 -10.45 8.59
N ARG A 115 -12.19 -11.74 8.56
CA ARG A 115 -10.96 -12.20 9.21
C ARG A 115 -9.78 -12.08 8.26
N ARG A 116 -8.78 -11.30 8.64
CA ARG A 116 -7.61 -11.02 7.82
C ARG A 116 -6.39 -11.79 8.33
N ILE A 117 -5.54 -12.22 7.40
CA ILE A 117 -4.29 -12.94 7.68
C ILE A 117 -3.15 -12.04 7.23
N ALA A 118 -2.15 -11.86 8.10
CA ALA A 118 -0.95 -11.15 7.74
C ALA A 118 -0.10 -12.00 6.78
N CYS A 119 0.37 -11.37 5.71
CA CYS A 119 1.21 -11.96 4.69
C CYS A 119 2.42 -11.05 4.45
N PHE A 120 3.45 -11.57 3.81
CA PHE A 120 4.54 -10.76 3.31
C PHE A 120 5.12 -11.35 2.04
N ASP A 121 5.60 -10.47 1.17
CA ASP A 121 6.33 -10.83 -0.04
C ASP A 121 7.54 -9.93 -0.21
N ARG A 122 8.53 -10.41 -0.95
CA ARG A 122 9.71 -9.60 -1.29
C ARG A 122 9.32 -8.44 -2.19
N LEU A 123 9.88 -7.27 -1.88
CA LEU A 123 9.72 -6.05 -2.65
C LEU A 123 11.06 -5.72 -3.32
N TYR A 124 11.00 -5.29 -4.57
CA TYR A 124 12.18 -4.89 -5.32
C TYR A 124 11.99 -3.50 -5.90
N TYR A 125 13.09 -2.77 -6.03
CA TYR A 125 13.14 -1.51 -6.76
C TYR A 125 13.84 -1.72 -8.10
N ASP A 126 13.42 -0.95 -9.10
CA ASP A 126 14.16 -0.77 -10.35
C ASP A 126 15.32 0.21 -10.15
N ASP A 127 16.25 0.23 -11.11
CA ASP A 127 17.45 1.08 -11.06
C ASP A 127 17.13 2.57 -11.02
N ASP A 128 15.97 2.97 -11.56
CA ASP A 128 15.47 4.35 -11.51
C ASP A 128 14.79 4.70 -10.17
N GLY A 129 14.76 3.76 -9.23
CA GLY A 129 14.15 3.89 -7.92
C GLY A 129 12.64 3.65 -7.89
N THR A 130 11.99 3.29 -9.00
CA THR A 130 10.59 2.87 -8.97
C THR A 130 10.43 1.51 -8.29
N ILE A 131 9.23 1.24 -7.77
CA ILE A 131 8.90 -0.04 -7.14
C ILE A 131 8.44 -1.02 -8.22
N LYS A 132 9.05 -2.21 -8.29
CA LYS A 132 8.56 -3.30 -9.13
C LYS A 132 7.20 -3.76 -8.64
N VAL A 133 6.28 -4.04 -9.57
CA VAL A 133 4.94 -4.51 -9.23
C VAL A 133 5.03 -5.75 -8.35
N LEU A 134 4.36 -5.69 -7.20
CA LEU A 134 4.33 -6.74 -6.19
C LEU A 134 3.69 -8.00 -6.78
N SER A 135 4.35 -9.13 -6.57
CA SER A 135 3.85 -10.46 -6.91
C SER A 135 3.56 -11.20 -5.61
N TYR A 136 2.28 -11.55 -5.41
CA TYR A 136 1.86 -12.31 -4.24
C TYR A 136 2.24 -13.78 -4.38
N THR A 137 2.83 -14.36 -3.34
CA THR A 137 3.18 -15.78 -3.30
C THR A 137 2.36 -16.56 -2.28
N LYS A 138 2.40 -17.90 -2.36
CA LYS A 138 1.73 -18.82 -1.44
C LYS A 138 2.72 -19.69 -0.64
N GLU A 139 4.01 -19.44 -0.80
CA GLU A 139 5.12 -20.27 -0.29
C GLU A 139 5.93 -19.55 0.80
#